data_AF-A0A3D4FWT4-F1
#
_entry.id   AF-A0A3D4FWT4-F1
#
_cell.length_a   1.000
_cell.length_b   1.000
_cell.length_c   1.000
_cell.angle_alpha   90.00
_cell.angle_beta   90.00
_cell.angle_gamma   90.00
#
_symmetry.space_group_name_H-M   'P 1'
#
loop_
_entity.id
_entity.type
_entity.pdbx_description
1 polymer ?
#
loop_
_entity_poly.entity_id
_entity_poly.type
_entity_poly.pdbx_seq_one_letter_code
_entity_poly.pdbx_strand_id
1 'polypeptide(L)' 'MNTPPVPPKADDFLNRELRFQKGIGPKRANELARAGLQTTDDLLHRMPIRFEDRSQRIASIELKAGGTVSVAGEI' A
#
# COMPACT_ATOMS: atom_id res chain seq x y z
N MET A 1 -26.73 38.87 -0.75
CA MET A 1 -25.37 38.28 -0.81
C MET A 1 -25.55 36.79 -1.00
N ASN A 2 -25.41 36.27 -2.22
CA ASN A 2 -25.45 34.83 -2.44
C ASN A 2 -24.03 34.29 -2.26
N THR A 3 -23.82 33.49 -1.22
CA THR A 3 -22.59 32.71 -1.08
C THR A 3 -22.54 31.70 -2.24
N PRO A 4 -21.44 31.61 -2.99
CA PRO A 4 -21.31 30.56 -4.00
C PRO A 4 -21.44 29.19 -3.33
N PRO A 5 -22.03 28.19 -4.02
CA PRO A 5 -22.13 26.83 -3.48
C PRO A 5 -20.72 26.33 -3.19
N VAL A 6 -20.49 25.96 -1.93
CA VAL A 6 -19.25 25.32 -1.50
C VAL A 6 -19.08 24.08 -2.40
N PRO A 7 -17.94 23.89 -3.07
CA PRO A 7 -17.71 22.68 -3.85
C PRO A 7 -18.03 21.47 -2.96
N PRO A 8 -18.66 20.40 -3.49
CA PRO A 8 -18.98 19.23 -2.69
C PRO A 8 -17.70 18.84 -1.96
N LYS A 9 -17.77 18.86 -0.61
CA LYS A 9 -16.66 18.53 0.27
C LYS A 9 -16.08 17.24 -0.30
N ALA A 10 -14.79 17.26 -0.66
CA ALA A 10 -14.11 16.02 -1.02
C ALA A 10 -14.50 15.02 0.07
N ASP A 11 -15.14 13.91 -0.32
CA ASP A 11 -15.49 12.84 0.60
C ASP A 11 -14.30 12.64 1.52
N ASP A 12 -14.56 12.55 2.82
CA ASP A 12 -13.53 12.55 3.87
C ASP A 12 -12.62 11.32 3.72
N PHE A 13 -11.70 11.43 2.76
CA PHE A 13 -11.01 10.31 2.14
C PHE A 13 -10.05 9.68 3.13
N LEU A 14 -9.47 10.52 3.98
CA LEU A 14 -8.57 10.12 5.06
C LEU A 14 -9.32 9.27 6.09
N ASN A 15 -10.53 9.68 6.48
CA ASN A 15 -11.35 8.93 7.44
C ASN A 15 -12.13 7.76 6.83
N ARG A 16 -12.00 7.51 5.52
CA ARG A 16 -12.68 6.40 4.86
C ARG A 16 -12.13 5.05 5.33
N GLU A 17 -13.04 4.16 5.75
CA GLU A 17 -12.70 2.79 6.16
C GLU A 17 -12.00 2.01 5.04
N LEU A 18 -10.96 1.25 5.40
CA LEU A 18 -10.12 0.51 4.46
C LEU A 18 -10.91 -0.53 3.63
N ARG A 19 -12.00 -1.11 4.15
CA ARG A 19 -12.83 -2.08 3.41
C ARG A 19 -13.44 -1.53 2.11
N PHE A 20 -13.55 -0.21 1.98
CA PHE A 20 -14.09 0.44 0.78
C PHE A 20 -12.99 0.81 -0.22
N GLN A 21 -11.72 0.59 0.13
CA GLN A 21 -10.61 0.79 -0.78
C GLN A 21 -10.45 -0.40 -1.72
N LYS A 22 -10.10 -0.09 -2.97
CA LYS A 22 -9.96 -1.11 -4.02
C LYS A 22 -8.93 -2.17 -3.61
N GLY A 23 -9.33 -3.44 -3.69
CA GLY A 23 -8.46 -4.58 -3.36
C GLY A 23 -8.45 -4.98 -1.88
N ILE A 24 -9.16 -4.25 -1.00
CA ILE A 24 -9.33 -4.60 0.41
C ILE A 24 -10.70 -5.24 0.62
N GLY A 25 -10.78 -6.56 0.48
CA GLY A 25 -11.98 -7.32 0.84
C GLY A 25 -12.15 -7.50 2.36
N PRO A 26 -13.27 -8.07 2.82
CA PRO A 26 -13.59 -8.22 4.25
C PRO A 26 -12.49 -8.94 5.05
N LYS A 27 -11.87 -9.96 4.47
CA LYS A 27 -10.76 -10.69 5.10
C LYS A 27 -9.55 -9.78 5.37
N ARG A 28 -9.10 -9.04 4.36
CA ARG A 28 -7.96 -8.11 4.48
C ARG A 28 -8.28 -6.96 5.42
N ALA A 29 -9.51 -6.43 5.39
CA ALA A 29 -9.94 -5.40 6.33
C ALA A 29 -9.83 -5.87 7.78
N ASN A 30 -10.22 -7.11 8.09
CA ASN A 30 -10.07 -7.67 9.43
C ASN A 30 -8.60 -7.87 9.84
N GLU A 31 -7.74 -8.30 8.91
CA GLU A 31 -6.30 -8.43 9.14
C GLU A 31 -5.66 -7.06 9.43
N LEU A 32 -6.01 -6.03 8.67
CA LEU A 32 -5.56 -4.65 8.85
C LEU A 32 -6.06 -4.07 10.17
N ALA A 33 -7.33 -4.30 10.53
CA ALA A 33 -7.89 -3.85 11.80
C ALA A 33 -7.18 -4.48 13.01
N ARG A 34 -6.79 -5.77 12.92
CA ARG A 34 -5.96 -6.43 13.95
C ARG A 34 -4.57 -5.82 14.08
N ALA A 35 -4.05 -5.23 12.99
CA ALA A 35 -2.80 -4.48 12.97
C ALA A 35 -2.97 -3.00 13.37
N GLY A 36 -4.17 -2.58 13.80
CA GLY A 36 -4.46 -1.20 14.20
C GLY A 36 -4.72 -0.23 13.04
N LEU A 37 -4.97 -0.74 11.83
CA LEU A 37 -5.21 0.07 10.63
C LEU A 37 -6.70 0.00 10.26
N GLN A 38 -7.43 1.11 10.40
CA GLN A 38 -8.88 1.16 10.15
C GLN A 38 -9.24 2.08 8.99
N THR A 39 -8.51 3.19 8.87
CA THR A 39 -8.77 4.27 7.93
C THR A 39 -7.66 4.41 6.89
N THR A 40 -7.91 5.25 5.89
CA THR A 40 -6.94 5.55 4.85
C THR A 40 -5.77 6.38 5.41
N ASP A 41 -6.05 7.25 6.38
CA ASP A 41 -5.04 7.99 7.12
C ASP A 41 -4.05 7.06 7.84
N ASP A 42 -4.56 6.05 8.56
CA ASP A 42 -3.73 5.07 9.26
C ASP A 42 -2.75 4.37 8.29
N LEU A 43 -3.22 4.04 7.09
CA LEU A 43 -2.42 3.36 6.08
C LEU A 43 -1.31 4.26 5.52
N LEU A 44 -1.59 5.54 5.30
CA LEU A 44 -0.60 6.51 4.80
C LEU A 44 0.49 6.78 5.84
N HIS A 45 0.14 6.79 7.11
CA HIS A 45 1.09 6.98 8.21
C HIS A 45 1.80 5.69 8.64
N ARG A 46 1.44 4.54 8.05
CA ARG A 46 2.12 3.27 8.32
C ARG A 46 3.33 3.09 7.42
N MET A 47 4.52 3.11 8.02
CA MET A 47 5.76 2.82 7.29
C MET A 47 5.84 1.35 6.84
N PRO A 48 6.40 1.04 5.66
CA PRO A 48 6.64 -0.33 5.23
C PRO A 48 7.56 -1.10 6.18
N ILE A 49 7.32 -2.40 6.34
CA ILE A 49 8.15 -3.29 7.19
C ILE A 49 9.56 -3.43 6.61
N ARG A 50 9.65 -3.49 5.28
CA ARG A 50 10.90 -3.59 4.52
C ARG A 50 10.71 -2.91 3.17
N PHE A 51 11.72 -2.15 2.75
CA PHE A 51 11.88 -1.73 1.37
C PHE A 51 12.86 -2.67 0.69
N GLU A 52 12.44 -3.28 -0.41
CA GLU A 52 13.32 -4.07 -1.27
C GLU A 52 13.70 -3.23 -2.48
N ASP A 53 15.00 -2.94 -2.63
CA ASP A 53 15.50 -2.34 -3.86
C ASP A 53 15.59 -3.42 -4.94
N ARG A 54 14.71 -3.30 -5.95
CA ARG A 54 14.66 -4.20 -7.12
C ARG A 54 15.18 -3.54 -8.39
N SER A 55 15.88 -2.40 -8.27
CA SER A 55 16.53 -1.72 -9.40
C SER A 55 17.70 -2.53 -9.94
N GLN A 56 18.42 -3.22 -9.06
CA GLN A 56 19.56 -4.06 -9.41
C GLN A 56 19.10 -5.48 -9.71
N ARG A 57 19.45 -5.95 -10.90
CA ARG A 57 19.28 -7.34 -11.31
C ARG A 57 20.66 -7.96 -11.44
N ILE A 58 20.84 -9.14 -10.87
CA ILE A 58 22.09 -9.88 -11.00
C ILE A 58 21.91 -11.06 -11.96
N ALA A 59 22.99 -11.41 -12.65
CA ALA A 59 22.97 -12.55 -13.55
C ALA A 59 22.81 -13.86 -12.74
N SER A 60 22.17 -14.86 -13.34
CA SER A 60 21.97 -16.17 -12.70
C SER A 60 23.28 -16.83 -12.26
N ILE A 61 24.38 -16.58 -12.99
CA ILE A 61 25.71 -17.10 -12.67
C ILE A 61 26.36 -16.41 -11.45
N GLU A 62 25.86 -15.24 -11.05
CA GLU A 62 26.40 -14.45 -9.93
C GLU A 62 25.63 -14.68 -8.62
N LEU A 63 24.65 -15.58 -8.63
CA LEU A 63 23.84 -15.91 -7.46
C LEU A 63 24.69 -16.49 -6.35
N LYS A 64 24.52 -15.95 -5.14
CA LYS A 64 25.13 -16.46 -3.91
C LYS A 64 24.05 -16.94 -2.96
N ALA A 65 24.29 -18.10 -2.34
CA ALA A 65 23.37 -18.67 -1.36
C ALA A 65 23.17 -17.72 -0.17
N GLY A 66 21.93 -17.66 0.33
CA GLY A 66 21.56 -16.84 1.48
C GLY A 66 21.20 -15.38 1.16
N GLY A 67 21.33 -14.92 -0.09
CA GLY A 67 20.93 -13.59 -0.52
C GLY A 67 19.49 -13.53 -1.06
N THR A 68 18.78 -12.43 -0.77
CA THR A 68 17.57 -12.05 -1.52
C THR A 68 17.97 -11.11 -2.65
N VAL A 69 17.77 -11.53 -3.90
CA VAL A 69 18.25 -10.84 -5.10
C VAL A 69 17.18 -10.87 -6.19
N SER A 70 17.21 -9.90 -7.11
CA SER A 70 16.32 -9.86 -8.27
C SER A 70 17.05 -10.43 -9.50
N VAL A 71 16.37 -11.30 -10.27
CA VAL A 71 16.89 -11.93 -11.50
C VAL A 71 15.87 -11.75 -12.62
N ALA A 72 16.33 -11.66 -13.87
CA ALA A 72 15.48 -11.65 -15.06
C ALA A 72 15.97 -12.70 -16.07
N GLY A 73 15.05 -13.29 -16.83
CA GLY A 73 15.32 -14.27 -17.87
C GLY A 73 14.09 -14.47 -18.75
N GLU A 74 14.28 -15.14 -19.88
CA GLU A 74 13.21 -15.52 -20.82
C GLU A 74 12.70 -16.94 -20.50
N ILE A 75 11.43 -17.22 -20.81
CA ILE A 75 10.75 -18.51 -20.58
C ILE A 75 10.38 -19.12 -21.92
#